data_AF-A0A348P5W7-F1
#
_entry.id   AF-A0A348P5W7-F1
#
_cell.length_a   1.000
_cell.length_b   1.000
_cell.length_c   1.000
_cell.angle_alpha   90.00
_cell.angle_beta   90.00
_cell.angle_gamma   90.00
#
_symmetry.space_group_name_H-M   'P 1'
#
loop_
_entity.id
_entity.type
_entity.pdbx_description
1 polymer ?
#
loop_
_entity_poly.entity_id
_entity_poly.type
_entity_poly.pdbx_seq_one_letter_code
_entity_poly.pdbx_strand_id
1 'polypeptide(L)'
;MDTKRVMIGMSGGVDSSVAAYLLQKEGLEVIGVTMKLFDNSDIDVLPDKACCSLEDAEDAKSVCARLGIRHYMLNMTESFKTEVMERFAAAYQVGDTPNPCIDCNR
;
A
#
# COMPACT_ATOMS: atom_id res chain seq x y z
N MET A 1 -5.80 -21.29 -23.26
CA MET A 1 -4.86 -20.16 -23.13
C MET A 1 -4.65 -19.96 -21.65
N ASP A 2 -3.41 -19.97 -21.17
CA ASP A 2 -3.13 -19.67 -19.76
C ASP A 2 -3.50 -18.22 -19.47
N THR A 3 -4.46 -18.03 -18.58
CA THR A 3 -4.81 -16.70 -18.06
C THR A 3 -3.62 -16.19 -17.25
N LYS A 4 -2.99 -15.11 -17.70
CA LYS A 4 -1.91 -14.49 -16.94
C LYS A 4 -2.46 -13.91 -15.64
N ARG A 5 -1.76 -14.17 -14.53
CA ARG A 5 -2.10 -13.70 -13.19
C ARG A 5 -1.28 -12.48 -12.83
N VAL A 6 -1.92 -11.45 -12.28
CA VAL A 6 -1.29 -10.21 -11.83
C VAL A 6 -1.68 -9.90 -10.39
N MET A 7 -0.69 -9.53 -9.60
CA MET A 7 -0.88 -8.98 -8.26
C MET A 7 -0.78 -7.46 -8.34
N ILE A 8 -1.75 -6.75 -7.76
CA ILE A 8 -1.79 -5.28 -7.78
C ILE A 8 -1.86 -4.73 -6.36
N GLY A 9 -1.02 -3.72 -6.08
CA GLY A 9 -1.07 -2.95 -4.84
C GLY A 9 -2.34 -2.10 -4.79
N MET A 10 -3.16 -2.30 -3.76
CA MET A 10 -4.42 -1.61 -3.51
C MET A 10 -4.27 -0.68 -2.31
N SER A 11 -4.14 0.62 -2.57
CA SER A 11 -3.95 1.65 -1.53
C SER A 11 -5.28 2.18 -0.95
N GLY A 12 -6.42 1.81 -1.53
CA GLY A 12 -7.72 2.43 -1.25
C GLY A 12 -8.02 3.62 -2.16
N GLY A 13 -6.99 4.18 -2.80
CA GLY A 13 -7.13 5.30 -3.73
C GLY A 13 -7.75 4.94 -5.08
N VAL A 14 -8.22 5.97 -5.79
CA VAL A 14 -8.86 5.86 -7.11
C VAL A 14 -7.91 5.26 -8.17
N ASP A 15 -6.61 5.58 -8.13
CA ASP A 15 -5.65 5.13 -9.13
C ASP A 15 -5.47 3.60 -9.10
N SER A 16 -5.25 3.04 -7.92
CA SER A 16 -5.13 1.59 -7.73
C SER A 16 -6.42 0.86 -8.09
N SER A 17 -7.58 1.47 -7.79
CA SER A 17 -8.89 0.93 -8.08
C SER A 17 -9.18 0.83 -9.58
N VAL A 18 -8.89 1.91 -10.31
CA VAL A 18 -9.07 1.95 -11.77
C VAL A 18 -8.07 1.04 -12.46
N ALA A 19 -6.82 0.99 -11.98
CA ALA A 19 -5.80 0.07 -12.52
C ALA A 19 -6.24 -1.39 -12.38
N ALA A 20 -6.79 -1.80 -11.22
CA ALA A 20 -7.31 -3.16 -11.03
C ALA A 20 -8.46 -3.49 -12.00
N TYR A 21 -9.38 -2.54 -12.20
CA TYR A 21 -10.47 -2.68 -13.16
C TYR A 21 -9.98 -2.82 -14.61
N LEU A 22 -8.99 -2.01 -15.02
CA LEU A 22 -8.42 -2.07 -16.37
C LEU A 22 -7.73 -3.42 -16.63
N LEU A 23 -6.93 -3.93 -15.68
CA LEU A 23 -6.30 -5.25 -15.79
C LEU A 23 -7.33 -6.38 -15.90
N GLN A 24 -8.44 -6.30 -15.14
CA GLN A 24 -9.53 -7.26 -15.25
C GLN A 24 -10.20 -7.19 -16.63
N LYS A 25 -10.41 -5.98 -17.17
CA LYS A 25 -11.00 -5.77 -18.51
C LYS A 25 -10.13 -6.34 -19.64
N GLU A 26 -8.82 -6.41 -19.43
CA GLU A 26 -7.88 -7.08 -20.35
C GLU A 26 -7.93 -8.62 -20.25
N GLY A 27 -8.76 -9.18 -19.35
CA GLY A 27 -8.93 -10.63 -19.19
C GLY A 27 -7.87 -11.28 -18.31
N LEU A 28 -7.13 -10.50 -17.50
CA LEU A 28 -6.14 -11.02 -16.56
C LEU A 28 -6.80 -11.53 -15.28
N GLU A 29 -6.17 -12.51 -14.64
CA GLU A 29 -6.54 -12.93 -13.28
C GLU A 29 -5.91 -11.95 -12.27
N VAL A 30 -6.71 -11.02 -11.75
CA VAL A 30 -6.24 -9.97 -10.85
C VAL A 30 -6.40 -10.38 -9.38
N ILE A 31 -5.34 -10.15 -8.59
CA ILE A 31 -5.34 -10.30 -7.14
C ILE A 31 -4.91 -8.96 -6.52
N GLY A 32 -5.78 -8.35 -5.71
CA GLY A 32 -5.48 -7.13 -4.97
C GLY A 32 -4.72 -7.41 -3.68
N VAL A 33 -3.77 -6.54 -3.34
CA VAL A 33 -2.98 -6.63 -2.11
C VAL A 33 -2.84 -5.27 -1.45
N THR A 34 -3.17 -5.16 -0.18
CA THR A 34 -2.90 -3.96 0.63
C THR A 34 -1.74 -4.23 1.58
N MET A 35 -0.81 -3.29 1.68
CA MET A 35 0.34 -3.37 2.57
C MET A 35 0.11 -2.51 3.81
N LYS A 36 0.22 -3.13 4.99
CA LYS A 36 0.28 -2.41 6.26
C LYS A 36 1.74 -2.04 6.52
N LEU A 37 2.03 -0.73 6.58
CA LEU A 37 3.40 -0.20 6.65
C LEU A 37 3.78 0.33 8.03
N PHE A 38 2.82 0.71 8.86
CA PHE A 38 3.06 1.20 10.22
C PHE A 38 1.88 0.84 11.12
N ASP A 39 2.10 0.86 12.44
CA ASP A 39 1.04 0.66 13.42
C ASP A 39 0.53 2.00 13.93
N ASN A 40 -0.76 2.08 14.25
CA ASN A 40 -1.35 3.29 14.83
C ASN A 40 -0.74 3.63 16.20
N SER A 41 -0.15 2.65 16.89
CA SER A 41 0.61 2.88 18.13
C SER A 41 1.94 3.58 17.91
N ASP A 42 2.44 3.65 16.66
CA ASP A 42 3.67 4.37 16.31
C ASP A 42 3.44 5.87 16.16
N ILE A 43 2.18 6.34 16.25
CA ILE A 43 1.77 7.72 16.02
C ILE A 43 1.06 8.26 17.28
N ASP A 44 1.77 9.07 18.07
CA ASP A 44 1.24 9.68 19.31
C ASP A 44 0.13 10.72 19.09
N VAL A 45 -0.01 11.23 17.86
CA VAL A 45 -1.00 12.24 17.49
C VAL A 45 -1.73 11.73 16.27
N LEU A 46 -2.89 11.08 16.44
CA LEU A 46 -3.75 10.70 15.32
C LEU A 46 -4.17 11.98 14.59
N PRO A 47 -3.64 12.29 13.39
CA PRO A 47 -4.31 13.24 12.55
C PRO A 47 -5.54 12.48 12.02
N ASP A 48 -6.69 13.13 11.89
CA ASP A 48 -7.90 12.57 11.27
C ASP A 48 -7.70 12.08 9.80
N LYS A 49 -6.46 12.04 9.30
CA LYS A 49 -6.02 11.73 7.94
C LYS A 49 -4.62 11.07 7.90
N ALA A 50 -4.35 10.08 8.74
CA ALA A 50 -3.16 9.25 8.52
C ALA A 50 -3.36 8.43 7.24
N CYS A 51 -2.55 8.69 6.21
CA CYS A 51 -2.49 7.92 4.96
C CYS A 51 -2.03 6.49 5.32
N CYS A 52 -2.88 5.47 5.12
CA CYS A 52 -2.88 4.13 5.72
C CYS A 52 -3.73 3.98 7.00
N SER A 53 -4.87 4.65 7.04
CA SER A 53 -5.89 4.41 8.07
C SER A 53 -6.58 3.06 7.84
N LEU A 54 -7.30 2.57 8.86
CA LEU A 54 -8.22 1.43 8.71
C LEU A 54 -9.22 1.66 7.55
N GLU A 55 -9.59 2.92 7.30
CA GLU A 55 -10.50 3.33 6.23
C GLU A 55 -9.93 3.03 4.83
N ASP A 56 -8.65 3.34 4.58
CA ASP A 56 -8.00 3.04 3.29
C ASP A 56 -7.97 1.53 2.99
N ALA A 57 -7.74 0.72 4.02
CA ALA A 57 -7.77 -0.73 3.90
C ALA A 57 -9.18 -1.27 3.67
N GLU A 58 -10.19 -0.66 4.29
CA GLU A 58 -11.60 -0.97 4.07
C GLU A 58 -12.05 -0.58 2.66
N ASP A 59 -11.61 0.58 2.15
CA ASP A 59 -11.88 1.03 0.79
C ASP A 59 -11.24 0.09 -0.24
N ALA A 60 -9.98 -0.28 -0.06
CA ALA A 60 -9.31 -1.27 -0.91
C ALA A 60 -10.08 -2.60 -0.95
N LYS A 61 -10.53 -3.08 0.21
CA LYS A 61 -11.33 -4.31 0.34
C LYS A 61 -12.68 -4.17 -0.35
N SER A 62 -13.37 -3.05 -0.16
CA SER A 62 -14.67 -2.74 -0.76
C SER A 62 -14.60 -2.71 -2.28
N VAL A 63 -13.56 -2.06 -2.85
CA VAL A 63 -13.30 -2.03 -4.29
C VAL A 63 -13.03 -3.44 -4.82
N CYS A 64 -12.15 -4.20 -4.16
CA CYS A 64 -11.86 -5.57 -4.59
C CYS A 64 -13.11 -6.45 -4.59
N ALA A 65 -13.97 -6.33 -3.57
CA ALA A 65 -15.23 -7.05 -3.48
C ALA A 65 -16.19 -6.66 -4.62
N ARG A 66 -16.31 -5.37 -4.95
CA ARG A 66 -17.14 -4.89 -6.08
C ARG A 66 -16.64 -5.40 -7.43
N LEU A 67 -15.32 -5.52 -7.60
CA LEU A 67 -14.70 -6.07 -8.80
C LEU A 67 -14.72 -7.61 -8.83
N GLY A 68 -15.08 -8.28 -7.74
CA GLY A 68 -15.04 -9.75 -7.64
C GLY A 68 -13.62 -10.33 -7.67
N ILE A 69 -12.62 -9.55 -7.25
CA ILE A 69 -11.21 -9.98 -7.19
C ILE A 69 -10.82 -10.36 -5.77
N ARG A 70 -9.89 -11.32 -5.65
CA ARG A 70 -9.32 -11.73 -4.35
C ARG A 70 -8.50 -10.58 -3.76
N HIS A 71 -8.60 -10.38 -2.45
CA HIS A 71 -7.88 -9.34 -1.71
C HIS A 71 -7.12 -9.93 -0.54
N TYR A 72 -5.85 -9.56 -0.40
CA TYR A 72 -4.98 -9.96 0.71
C TYR A 72 -4.38 -8.75 1.40
N MET A 73 -4.07 -8.91 2.68
CA MET A 73 -3.34 -7.93 3.46
C MET A 73 -1.97 -8.49 3.82
N LEU A 74 -0.92 -7.72 3.54
CA LEU A 74 0.45 -8.05 3.90
C LEU A 74 0.92 -7.10 5.00
N ASN A 75 1.43 -7.67 6.09
CA ASN A 75 2.10 -6.88 7.12
C ASN A 75 3.56 -6.68 6.70
N MET A 76 3.92 -5.43 6.40
CA MET A 76 5.26 -5.01 5.98
C MET A 76 5.84 -3.99 6.97
N THR A 77 5.27 -3.86 8.17
CA THR A 77 5.68 -2.86 9.16
C THR A 77 7.17 -2.96 9.53
N GLU A 78 7.69 -4.18 9.69
CA GLU A 78 9.10 -4.40 10.05
C GLU A 78 10.06 -3.99 8.93
N SER A 79 9.78 -4.42 7.69
CA SER A 79 10.58 -4.03 6.52
C SER A 79 10.50 -2.53 6.27
N PHE A 80 9.31 -1.93 6.33
CA PHE A 80 9.15 -0.48 6.14
C PHE A 80 9.90 0.32 7.21
N LYS A 81 9.86 -0.13 8.46
CA LYS A 81 10.60 0.51 9.56
C LYS A 81 12.11 0.50 9.30
N THR A 82 12.68 -0.66 9.02
CA THR A 82 14.14 -0.82 8.90
C THR A 82 14.68 -0.26 7.59
N GLU A 83 13.99 -0.47 6.48
CA GLU A 83 14.49 -0.13 5.14
C GLU A 83 14.16 1.31 4.71
N VAL A 84 13.13 1.92 5.29
CA VAL A 84 12.68 3.28 4.93
C VAL A 84 12.78 4.24 6.11
N MET A 85 12.09 3.95 7.23
CA MET A 85 11.92 4.92 8.31
C MET A 85 13.21 5.19 9.11
N GLU A 86 13.97 4.15 9.46
CA GLU A 86 15.23 4.31 10.20
C GLU A 86 16.27 5.08 9.37
N ARG A 87 16.36 4.80 8.07
CA ARG A 87 17.23 5.54 7.14
C ARG A 87 16.79 7.00 6.97
N PHE A 88 15.49 7.24 6.85
CA PHE A 88 14.91 8.58 6.79
C PHE A 88 15.25 9.38 8.06
N ALA A 89 15.04 8.81 9.25
CA ALA A 89 15.35 9.46 10.52
C ALA A 89 16.85 9.75 10.68
N ALA A 90 17.71 8.78 10.36
CA ALA A 90 19.17 8.94 10.45
C ALA A 90 19.70 10.05 9.53
N ALA A 91 19.15 10.19 8.31
CA ALA A 91 19.54 11.25 7.39
C ALA A 91 19.18 12.65 7.93
N TYR A 92 17.99 12.80 8.51
CA TYR A 92 17.62 14.06 9.17
C TYR A 92 18.51 14.40 10.36
N GLN A 93 18.96 13.40 11.14
CA GLN A 93 19.86 13.63 12.27
C GLN A 93 21.22 14.22 11.88
N VAL A 94 21.66 14.01 10.62
CA VAL A 94 22.92 14.56 10.10
C VAL A 94 22.72 15.82 9.24
N GLY A 95 21.49 16.33 9.15
CA GLY A 95 21.16 17.57 8.45
C GLY A 95 20.82 17.40 6.97
N ASP A 96 20.62 16.17 6.50
CA ASP A 96 20.19 15.90 5.13
C ASP A 96 18.67 16.03 4.97
N THR A 97 18.21 16.15 3.73
CA THR A 97 16.78 16.12 3.35
C THR A 97 16.49 14.89 2.49
N PRO A 98 16.21 13.71 3.10
CA PRO A 98 15.95 12.46 2.38
C PRO A 98 14.57 12.43 1.71
N ASN A 99 14.43 11.58 0.68
CA ASN A 99 13.14 11.25 0.05
C ASN A 99 12.76 9.78 0.35
N PRO A 100 11.87 9.52 1.32
CA PRO A 100 11.54 8.15 1.74
C PRO A 100 10.74 7.39 0.68
N CYS A 101 10.05 8.09 -0.23
CA CYS A 101 9.29 7.46 -1.31
C CYS A 101 10.18 6.72 -2.31
N ILE A 102 11.44 7.14 -2.45
CA ILE A 102 12.41 6.43 -3.32
C ILE A 102 12.82 5.11 -2.67
N ASP A 103 13.13 5.13 -1.37
CA ASP A 103 13.48 3.90 -0.65
C ASP A 103 12.30 2.94 -0.53
N CYS A 104 11.07 3.45 -0.37
CA CYS A 104 9.86 2.64 -0.31
C CYS A 104 9.55 1.85 -1.60
N ASN A 105 9.97 2.35 -2.78
CA ASN A 105 9.67 1.74 -4.07
C ASN A 105 10.83 0.87 -4.63
N ARG A 106 11.95 0.80 -3.93
CA ARG A 106 13.17 0.12 -4.39
C ARG A 106 13.11 -1.37 -4.12
#